data_AF-A0A3B8YVR8-F1
#
_entry.id   AF-A0A3B8YVR8-F1
#
_cell.length_a   1.000
_cell.length_b   1.000
_cell.length_c   1.000
_cell.angle_alpha   90.00
_cell.angle_beta   90.00
_cell.angle_gamma   90.00
#
_symmetry.space_group_name_H-M   'P 1'
#
loop_
_entity.id
_entity.type
_entity.pdbx_description
1 polymer ?
#
loop_
_entity_poly.entity_id
_entity_poly.type
_entity_poly.pdbx_seq_one_letter_code
_entity_poly.pdbx_strand_id
1 'polypeptide(L)'
;MTDRPSSRELLSAVERFLDEDLVPDLKGRRQFLARVAANALRLVAREMATESPSSTKRDPELLRQQIRQGEYAGSEERQHLLRILREDVRAKLLVSNPRLLEADEARGRASPEGAADRA
;
A
#
# COMPACT_ATOMS: atom_id res chain seq x y z
N MET A 1 14.53 -29.62 0.93
CA MET A 1 15.35 -28.90 -0.08
C MET A 1 14.40 -28.17 -1.00
N THR A 2 14.26 -26.85 -0.84
CA THR A 2 13.55 -26.02 -1.82
C THR A 2 14.64 -25.46 -2.72
N ASP A 3 14.93 -26.17 -3.82
CA ASP A 3 16.08 -25.89 -4.68
C ASP A 3 15.76 -24.86 -5.79
N ARG A 4 14.57 -24.23 -5.73
CA ARG A 4 14.15 -23.24 -6.72
C ARG A 4 13.78 -21.93 -6.02
N PRO A 5 14.34 -20.79 -6.46
CA PRO A 5 13.97 -19.50 -5.92
C PRO A 5 12.50 -19.21 -6.17
N SER A 6 11.85 -18.61 -5.16
CA SER A 6 10.50 -18.09 -5.25
C SER A 6 10.43 -16.90 -6.21
N SER A 7 9.24 -16.62 -6.74
CA SER A 7 9.00 -15.44 -7.59
C SER A 7 9.44 -14.15 -6.90
N ARG A 8 9.27 -14.04 -5.57
CA ARG A 8 9.69 -12.86 -4.80
C ARG A 8 11.21 -12.71 -4.74
N GLU A 9 11.93 -13.82 -4.57
CA GLU A 9 13.40 -13.82 -4.59
C GLU A 9 13.93 -13.44 -5.97
N LEU A 10 13.31 -13.95 -7.04
CA LEU A 10 13.68 -13.59 -8.41
C LEU A 10 13.44 -12.09 -8.67
N LEU A 11 12.29 -11.55 -8.28
CA LEU A 11 11.99 -10.12 -8.43
C LEU A 11 12.98 -9.25 -7.65
N SER A 12 13.34 -9.65 -6.43
CA SER A 12 14.31 -8.93 -5.61
C SER A 12 15.73 -8.98 -6.21
N ALA A 13 16.12 -10.11 -6.82
CA ALA A 13 17.40 -10.22 -7.51
C ALA A 13 17.47 -9.28 -8.73
N VAL A 14 16.39 -9.19 -9.53
CA VAL A 14 16.33 -8.28 -10.67
C VAL A 14 16.30 -6.82 -10.22
N GLU A 15 15.56 -6.49 -9.16
CA GLU A 15 15.57 -5.14 -8.56
C GLU A 15 16.99 -4.71 -8.18
N ARG A 16 17.72 -5.57 -7.45
CA ARG A 16 19.11 -5.30 -7.04
C ARG A 16 20.02 -5.08 -8.24
N PHE A 17 19.95 -5.96 -9.24
CA PHE A 17 20.74 -5.80 -10.46
C PHE A 17 20.45 -4.47 -11.17
N LEU A 18 19.18 -4.06 -11.23
CA LEU A 18 18.82 -2.77 -11.82
C LEU A 18 19.42 -1.59 -11.03
N ASP A 19 19.31 -1.60 -9.71
CA ASP A 19 19.71 -0.45 -8.88
C ASP A 19 21.20 -0.39 -8.58
N GLU A 20 21.84 -1.53 -8.37
CA GLU A 20 23.25 -1.63 -7.96
C GLU A 20 24.19 -1.68 -9.17
N ASP A 21 23.81 -2.36 -10.25
CA ASP A 21 24.68 -2.52 -11.42
C ASP A 21 24.30 -1.60 -12.59
N LEU A 22 23.01 -1.52 -12.96
CA LEU A 22 22.63 -0.79 -14.18
C LEU A 22 22.41 0.71 -13.98
N VAL A 23 21.69 1.12 -12.94
CA VAL A 23 21.35 2.53 -12.71
C VAL A 23 22.60 3.43 -12.57
N PRO A 24 23.68 3.02 -11.87
CA PRO A 24 24.88 3.84 -11.75
C PRO A 24 25.58 4.08 -13.10
N ASP A 25 25.56 3.09 -13.99
CA ASP A 25 26.28 3.11 -15.27
C ASP A 25 25.47 3.74 -16.42
N LEU A 26 24.13 3.76 -16.29
CA LEU A 26 23.24 4.38 -17.27
C LEU A 26 23.16 5.91 -17.09
N LYS A 27 22.86 6.63 -18.18
CA LYS A 27 22.65 8.09 -18.17
C LYS A 27 21.34 8.49 -18.87
N GLY A 28 20.84 9.67 -18.50
CA GLY A 28 19.67 10.30 -19.12
C GLY A 28 18.42 9.42 -19.06
N ARG A 29 17.69 9.33 -20.17
CA ARG A 29 16.41 8.60 -20.25
C ARG A 29 16.53 7.12 -19.83
N ARG A 30 17.63 6.45 -20.18
CA ARG A 30 17.83 5.03 -19.84
C ARG A 30 17.97 4.81 -18.34
N GLN A 31 18.70 5.70 -17.66
CA GLN A 31 18.81 5.67 -16.19
C GLN A 31 17.45 5.86 -15.51
N PHE A 32 16.66 6.82 -16.01
CA PHE A 32 15.31 7.04 -15.50
C PHE A 32 14.42 5.81 -15.68
N LEU A 33 14.39 5.21 -16.87
CA LEU A 33 13.59 4.02 -17.14
C LEU A 33 14.02 2.81 -16.29
N ALA A 34 15.33 2.65 -16.02
CA ALA A 34 15.82 1.59 -15.13
C ALA A 34 15.29 1.77 -13.69
N ARG A 35 15.30 2.99 -13.16
CA ARG A 35 14.69 3.29 -11.84
C ARG A 35 13.18 3.04 -11.83
N VAL A 36 12.49 3.38 -12.92
CA VAL A 36 11.05 3.09 -13.06
C VAL A 36 10.79 1.58 -13.06
N ALA A 37 11.61 0.81 -13.78
CA ALA A 37 11.51 -0.65 -13.80
C ALA A 37 11.74 -1.25 -12.40
N ALA A 38 12.80 -0.83 -11.70
CA ALA A 38 13.07 -1.28 -10.33
C ALA A 38 11.88 -0.95 -9.39
N ASN A 39 11.31 0.24 -9.50
CA ASN A 39 10.11 0.62 -8.73
C ASN A 39 8.87 -0.21 -9.08
N ALA A 40 8.67 -0.55 -10.35
CA ALA A 40 7.57 -1.43 -10.76
C ALA A 40 7.73 -2.85 -10.17
N LEU A 41 8.95 -3.40 -10.16
CA LEU A 41 9.22 -4.71 -9.55
C LEU A 41 8.96 -4.70 -8.04
N ARG A 42 9.33 -3.63 -7.33
CA ARG A 42 8.98 -3.43 -5.91
C ARG A 42 7.48 -3.43 -5.69
N LEU A 43 6.73 -2.79 -6.58
CA LEU A 43 5.27 -2.72 -6.49
C LEU A 43 4.65 -4.11 -6.61
N VAL A 44 5.06 -4.87 -7.63
CA VAL A 44 4.60 -6.26 -7.84
C VAL A 44 4.98 -7.14 -6.64
N ALA A 45 6.21 -7.05 -6.14
CA ALA A 45 6.63 -7.83 -4.97
C ALA A 45 5.78 -7.55 -3.72
N ARG A 46 5.33 -6.30 -3.53
CA ARG A 46 4.43 -5.92 -2.43
C ARG A 46 3.01 -6.38 -2.66
N GLU A 47 2.51 -6.28 -3.88
CA GLU A 47 1.19 -6.80 -4.25
C GLU A 47 1.09 -8.30 -3.93
N MET A 48 2.09 -9.07 -4.34
CA MET A 48 2.20 -10.51 -4.03
C MET A 48 2.28 -10.80 -2.53
N ALA A 49 2.85 -9.90 -1.72
CA ALA A 49 2.89 -10.04 -0.27
C ALA A 49 1.57 -9.62 0.41
N THR A 50 0.72 -8.87 -0.29
CA THR A 50 -0.52 -8.26 0.22
C THR A 50 -1.77 -9.02 -0.24
N GLU A 51 -1.65 -10.15 -0.96
CA GLU A 51 -2.77 -11.06 -1.25
C GLU A 51 -3.32 -11.68 0.06
N SER A 52 -4.05 -10.87 0.83
CA SER A 52 -4.93 -11.25 1.94
C SER A 52 -6.38 -10.96 1.53
N PRO A 53 -7.34 -11.83 1.90
CA PRO A 53 -8.64 -11.97 1.23
C PRO A 53 -9.71 -10.93 1.63
N SER A 54 -9.35 -9.79 2.22
CA SER A 54 -10.34 -8.92 2.88
C SER A 54 -10.74 -7.65 2.12
N SER A 55 -10.24 -7.38 0.91
CA SER A 55 -10.90 -6.35 0.08
C SER A 55 -12.23 -6.92 -0.38
N THR A 56 -13.27 -6.80 0.44
CA THR A 56 -14.63 -6.85 -0.07
C THR A 56 -14.67 -5.75 -1.11
N LYS A 57 -14.59 -6.11 -2.39
CA LYS A 57 -14.68 -5.19 -3.52
C LYS A 57 -16.07 -4.58 -3.47
N ARG A 58 -16.25 -3.59 -2.61
CA ARG A 58 -17.50 -2.83 -2.50
C ARG A 58 -17.60 -2.01 -3.77
N ASP A 59 -18.75 -2.07 -4.42
CA ASP A 59 -19.00 -1.23 -5.58
C ASP A 59 -18.92 0.25 -5.13
N PRO A 60 -17.94 1.02 -5.63
CA PRO A 60 -17.77 2.40 -5.22
C PRO A 60 -18.95 3.28 -5.62
N GLU A 61 -19.70 2.92 -6.66
CA GLU A 61 -20.87 3.70 -7.06
C GLU A 61 -22.05 3.49 -6.12
N LEU A 62 -22.32 2.23 -5.77
CA LEU A 62 -23.32 1.90 -4.77
C LEU A 62 -23.00 2.54 -3.42
N LEU A 63 -21.74 2.49 -2.98
CA LEU A 63 -21.33 3.15 -1.73
C LEU A 63 -21.54 4.67 -1.78
N ARG A 64 -21.21 5.33 -2.90
CA ARG A 64 -21.45 6.78 -3.06
C ARG A 64 -22.93 7.10 -2.98
N GLN A 65 -23.79 6.28 -3.58
CA GLN A 65 -25.23 6.45 -3.51
C GLN A 65 -25.73 6.35 -2.07
N GLN A 66 -25.34 5.32 -1.32
CA GLN A 66 -25.73 5.12 0.08
C GLN A 66 -25.29 6.28 0.98
N ILE A 67 -24.06 6.78 0.81
CA ILE A 67 -23.56 7.95 1.55
C ILE A 67 -24.42 9.18 1.26
N ARG A 68 -24.77 9.43 -0.02
CA ARG A 68 -25.62 10.57 -0.41
C ARG A 68 -27.06 10.44 0.12
N GLN A 69 -27.55 9.22 0.25
CA GLN A 69 -28.87 8.91 0.82
C GLN A 69 -28.91 9.03 2.34
N GLY A 70 -27.76 9.25 3.00
CA GLY A 70 -27.68 9.45 4.45
C GLY A 70 -27.62 8.14 5.25
N GLU A 71 -27.41 6.99 4.60
CA GLU A 71 -27.33 5.67 5.29
C GLU A 71 -26.21 5.60 6.34
N TYR A 72 -25.24 6.51 6.28
CA TYR A 72 -24.12 6.62 7.23
C TYR A 72 -24.09 7.97 7.96
N ALA A 73 -25.24 8.64 8.12
CA ALA A 73 -25.31 9.93 8.82
C ALA A 73 -25.10 9.79 10.34
N GLY A 74 -25.49 8.65 10.93
CA GLY A 74 -25.28 8.34 12.34
C GLY A 74 -23.80 8.20 12.71
N SER A 75 -23.47 8.51 13.96
CA SER A 75 -22.08 8.51 14.43
C SER A 75 -21.43 7.13 14.38
N GLU A 76 -22.18 6.08 14.73
CA GLU A 76 -21.66 4.70 14.78
C GLU A 76 -21.49 4.10 13.38
N GLU A 77 -22.48 4.28 12.50
CA GLU A 77 -22.44 3.83 11.10
C GLU A 77 -21.31 4.53 10.35
N ARG A 78 -21.14 5.84 10.58
CA ARG A 78 -20.04 6.62 10.02
C ARG A 78 -18.69 6.12 10.51
N GLN A 79 -18.53 5.90 11.81
CA GLN A 79 -17.29 5.37 12.38
C GLN A 79 -16.98 3.97 11.83
N HIS A 80 -18.00 3.13 11.72
CA HIS A 80 -17.86 1.78 11.17
C HIS A 80 -17.44 1.80 9.70
N LEU A 81 -18.07 2.63 8.88
CA LEU A 81 -17.68 2.82 7.49
C LEU A 81 -16.25 3.36 7.37
N LEU A 82 -15.89 4.38 8.15
CA LEU A 82 -14.56 4.98 8.13
C LEU A 82 -13.46 3.98 8.51
N ARG A 83 -13.73 3.07 9.47
CA ARG A 83 -12.78 2.02 9.84
C ARG A 83 -12.47 1.11 8.65
N ILE A 84 -13.50 0.60 7.98
CA ILE A 84 -13.37 -0.27 6.80
C ILE A 84 -12.63 0.45 5.68
N LEU A 85 -13.04 1.69 5.36
CA LEU A 85 -12.39 2.46 4.29
C LEU A 85 -10.92 2.77 4.60
N ARG A 86 -10.57 3.01 5.87
CA ARG A 86 -9.18 3.18 6.30
C ARG A 86 -8.38 1.90 6.13
N GLU A 87 -8.93 0.75 6.47
CA GLU A 87 -8.27 -0.55 6.25
C GLU A 87 -8.01 -0.78 4.76
N ASP A 88 -9.00 -0.55 3.90
CA ASP A 88 -8.87 -0.67 2.44
C ASP A 88 -7.80 0.29 1.87
N VAL A 89 -7.80 1.54 2.31
CA VAL A 89 -6.81 2.53 1.87
C VAL A 89 -5.42 2.16 2.39
N ARG A 90 -5.29 1.69 3.62
CA ARG A 90 -4.02 1.21 4.18
C ARG A 90 -3.46 0.05 3.37
N ALA A 91 -4.29 -0.94 3.02
CA ALA A 91 -3.87 -2.05 2.17
C ALA A 91 -3.34 -1.57 0.81
N LYS A 92 -4.04 -0.63 0.16
CA LYS A 92 -3.59 -0.03 -1.11
C LYS A 92 -2.29 0.76 -0.96
N LEU A 93 -2.15 1.50 0.14
CA LEU A 93 -0.94 2.29 0.41
C LEU A 93 0.27 1.43 0.76
N LEU A 94 0.11 0.26 1.39
CA LEU A 94 1.23 -0.67 1.62
C LEU A 94 1.89 -1.07 0.30
N VAL A 95 1.08 -1.25 -0.74
CA VAL A 95 1.55 -1.55 -2.09
C VAL A 95 2.14 -0.29 -2.73
N SER A 96 1.33 0.75 -2.92
CA SER A 96 1.72 1.92 -3.72
C SER A 96 2.69 2.89 -3.05
N ASN A 97 2.58 3.12 -1.73
CA ASN A 97 3.39 4.12 -1.01
C ASN A 97 3.45 3.88 0.52
N PRO A 98 4.26 2.91 1.00
CA PRO A 98 4.33 2.56 2.42
C PRO A 98 4.94 3.66 3.29
N ARG A 99 5.80 4.52 2.72
CA ARG A 99 6.36 5.68 3.44
C ARG A 99 5.29 6.65 3.91
N LEU A 100 4.20 6.77 3.15
CA LEU A 100 3.08 7.61 3.56
C LEU A 100 2.37 7.05 4.80
N LEU A 101 2.29 5.70 4.93
CA LEU A 101 1.73 5.05 6.11
C LEU A 101 2.60 5.25 7.34
N GLU A 102 3.92 5.06 7.21
CA GLU A 102 4.87 5.31 8.30
C GLU A 102 4.73 6.75 8.84
N ALA A 103 4.60 7.73 7.93
CA ALA A 103 4.41 9.13 8.28
C ALA A 103 3.02 9.44 8.88
N ASP A 104 1.97 8.72 8.47
CA ASP A 104 0.62 8.83 9.04
C ASP A 104 0.58 8.25 10.46
N GLU A 105 1.15 7.06 10.67
CA GLU A 105 1.22 6.43 11.99
C GLU A 105 2.07 7.24 12.97
N ALA A 106 3.18 7.84 12.51
CA ALA A 106 4.00 8.73 13.32
C ALA A 106 3.21 9.97 13.78
N ARG A 107 2.37 10.53 12.90
CA ARG A 107 1.48 11.66 13.23
C ARG A 107 0.35 11.25 14.18
N GLY A 108 -0.26 10.09 13.99
CA GLY A 108 -1.28 9.56 14.89
C GLY A 108 -0.75 9.29 16.30
N ARG A 109 0.49 8.79 16.43
CA ARG A 109 1.19 8.61 17.71
C ARG A 109 1.47 9.93 18.45
N ALA A 110 1.59 11.04 17.73
CA ALA A 110 1.86 12.37 18.29
C ALA A 110 0.59 13.16 18.64
N SER A 111 -0.60 12.67 18.25
CA SER A 111 -1.87 13.34 18.53
C SER A 111 -2.41 12.95 19.92
N PRO A 112 -2.94 13.89 20.73
CA PRO A 112 -3.36 13.62 22.11
C PRO A 112 -4.49 12.58 22.25
N GLU A 113 -5.30 12.36 21.21
CA GLU A 113 -6.32 11.31 21.18
C GLU A 113 -5.75 9.88 21.10
N GLY A 114 -4.56 9.69 20.50
CA GLY A 114 -3.93 8.36 20.37
C GLY A 114 -3.30 7.82 21.65
N ALA A 115 -3.14 8.68 22.67
CA ALA A 115 -2.67 8.30 24.00
C ALA A 115 -3.81 7.76 24.90
N ALA A 116 -5.07 8.14 24.61
CA ALA A 116 -6.23 7.71 25.38
C ALA A 116 -6.70 6.29 25.02
N ASP A 117 -6.43 5.81 23.80
CA ASP A 117 -6.85 4.49 23.30
C ASP A 117 -5.85 3.36 23.65
N ARG A 118 -4.86 3.63 24.53
CA ARG A 118 -3.81 2.68 24.95
C ARG A 118 -3.72 2.45 26.46
N ALA A 119 -4.66 2.97 27.24
CA ALA A 119 -4.78 2.73 28.68
C ALA A 119 -5.94 1.78 28.95
#